data_AF-A0A959B4T3-F1
#
_entry.id   AF-A0A959B4T3-F1
#
_cell.length_a   1.000
_cell.length_b   1.000
_cell.length_c   1.000
_cell.angle_alpha   90.00
_cell.angle_beta   90.00
_cell.angle_gamma   90.00
#
_symmetry.space_group_name_H-M   'P 1'
#
loop_
_entity.id
_entity.type
_entity.pdbx_description
1 polymer ?
#
loop_
_entity_poly.entity_id
_entity_poly.type
_entity_poly.pdbx_seq_one_letter_code
_entity_poly.pdbx_strand_id
1 'polypeptide(L)'
;MNDFCNRYYGPAAPFVLDYIHTIHAELAKHPDFFLFLYGDPSQAFDSYLSADLLEQYRSLMDSAEAAVSAAANIHGRVRRARLSVDFAVLEACRRKLSAGLSLQQPWAPARLQTFALVCQNNDITLMNEMGYTVEEYVQAYQTTLERAALPNLAAGKPVTLLTKPKKYAGENPQALTDGAFGGASFYANWLGFEGNDLIAEVDLGAVQRVAHTGMAFLQVVNHIVFFPVEVEYWYAGEDKQFKPLGKVANPRPLERQSKVNDLFYFGLDFAPVQARYLKVHAQSLQQAPWWHHGAGLPCWIFADEWLVR
;
A
#
# COMPACT_ATOMS: atom_id res chain seq x y z
N MET A 1 24.47 6.06 25.37
CA MET A 1 23.72 6.57 24.20
C MET A 1 24.05 8.03 23.92
N ASN A 2 23.92 8.93 24.90
CA ASN A 2 24.11 10.38 24.72
C ASN A 2 25.49 10.78 24.15
N ASP A 3 26.60 10.28 24.71
CA ASP A 3 27.95 10.63 24.21
C ASP A 3 28.18 10.19 22.75
N PHE A 4 27.73 8.99 22.39
CA PHE A 4 27.77 8.52 21.00
C PHE A 4 26.95 9.43 20.08
N CYS A 5 25.69 9.73 20.43
CA CYS A 5 24.82 10.55 19.60
C CYS A 5 25.37 11.97 19.42
N ASN A 6 25.87 12.59 20.50
CA ASN A 6 26.49 13.91 20.44
C ASN A 6 27.70 13.96 19.50
N ARG A 7 28.56 12.94 19.53
CA ARG A 7 29.73 12.86 18.64
C ARG A 7 29.38 12.48 17.21
N TYR A 8 28.40 11.60 17.03
CA TYR A 8 28.06 11.03 15.72
C TYR A 8 27.12 11.93 14.90
N TYR A 9 26.14 12.55 15.57
CA TYR A 9 25.11 13.41 14.97
C TYR A 9 25.29 14.90 15.27
N GLY A 10 26.22 15.30 16.15
CA GLY A 10 26.54 16.70 16.40
C GLY A 10 25.31 17.50 16.83
N PRO A 11 25.03 18.68 16.21
CA PRO A 11 23.85 19.49 16.50
C PRO A 11 22.50 18.76 16.32
N ALA A 12 22.44 17.67 15.55
CA ALA A 12 21.22 16.89 15.37
C ALA A 12 20.95 15.91 16.53
N ALA A 13 21.93 15.69 17.41
CA ALA A 13 21.86 14.68 18.46
C ALA A 13 20.65 14.79 19.39
N PRO A 14 20.21 15.98 19.85
CA PRO A 14 19.03 16.10 20.71
C PRO A 14 17.77 15.52 20.06
N PHE A 15 17.51 15.86 18.79
CA PHE A 15 16.33 15.40 18.06
C PHE A 15 16.36 13.89 17.78
N VAL A 16 17.54 13.35 17.43
CA VAL A 16 17.71 11.90 17.21
C VAL A 16 17.53 11.13 18.51
N LEU A 17 18.08 11.64 19.63
CA LEU A 17 17.89 11.04 20.95
C LEU A 17 16.43 11.08 21.36
N ASP A 18 15.74 12.20 21.19
CA ASP A 18 14.32 12.33 21.51
C ASP A 18 13.49 11.30 20.72
N TYR A 19 13.73 11.15 19.42
CA TYR A 19 13.07 10.09 18.63
C TYR A 19 13.32 8.70 19.21
N ILE A 20 14.60 8.36 19.48
CA ILE A 20 14.96 7.04 20.05
C ILE A 20 14.26 6.83 21.39
N HIS A 21 14.27 7.80 22.28
CA HIS A 21 13.63 7.70 23.58
C HIS A 21 12.12 7.56 23.46
N THR A 22 11.47 8.37 22.62
CA THR A 22 10.03 8.32 22.43
C THR A 22 9.60 6.98 21.83
N ILE A 23 10.18 6.53 20.72
CA ILE A 23 9.74 5.27 20.08
C ILE A 23 9.92 4.06 21.00
N HIS A 24 10.99 4.01 21.81
CA HIS A 24 11.19 2.93 22.78
C HIS A 24 10.17 3.01 23.92
N ALA A 25 9.87 4.21 24.42
CA ALA A 25 8.87 4.40 25.47
C ALA A 25 7.46 4.04 24.98
N GLU A 26 7.10 4.41 23.75
CA GLU A 26 5.81 4.06 23.16
C GLU A 26 5.70 2.57 22.87
N LEU A 27 6.72 1.94 22.28
CA LEU A 27 6.75 0.49 22.07
C LEU A 27 6.61 -0.29 23.39
N ALA A 28 7.26 0.16 24.47
CA ALA A 28 7.18 -0.48 25.78
C ALA A 28 5.76 -0.48 26.39
N LYS A 29 4.84 0.36 25.91
CA LYS A 29 3.43 0.35 26.31
C LYS A 29 2.64 -0.81 25.69
N HIS A 30 3.21 -1.50 24.70
CA HIS A 30 2.60 -2.60 23.98
C HIS A 30 3.44 -3.89 24.13
N PRO A 31 3.51 -4.48 25.34
CA PRO A 31 4.37 -5.64 25.62
C PRO A 31 4.03 -6.88 24.81
N ASP A 32 2.79 -6.99 24.33
CA ASP A 32 2.31 -8.11 23.50
C ASP A 32 2.54 -7.87 21.99
N PHE A 33 3.05 -6.70 21.61
CA PHE A 33 3.34 -6.40 20.20
C PHE A 33 4.55 -7.21 19.73
N PHE A 34 4.30 -8.18 18.86
CA PHE A 34 5.35 -9.03 18.31
C PHE A 34 6.04 -8.35 17.12
N LEU A 35 7.31 -7.96 17.31
CA LEU A 35 8.17 -7.47 16.24
C LEU A 35 8.61 -8.62 15.33
N PHE A 36 7.89 -8.78 14.24
CA PHE A 36 8.13 -9.81 13.24
C PHE A 36 9.20 -9.39 12.24
N LEU A 37 10.10 -10.31 11.85
CA LEU A 37 11.19 -9.99 10.92
C LEU A 37 10.70 -9.66 9.50
N TYR A 38 9.53 -10.15 9.11
CA TYR A 38 8.83 -9.75 7.88
C TYR A 38 7.70 -8.75 8.15
N GLY A 39 7.75 -8.07 9.30
CA GLY A 39 6.74 -7.14 9.74
C GLY A 39 6.64 -5.92 8.83
N ASP A 40 5.42 -5.45 8.64
CA ASP A 40 5.12 -4.23 7.89
C ASP A 40 4.76 -3.10 8.87
N PRO A 41 5.19 -1.83 8.65
CA PRO A 41 4.84 -0.72 9.53
C PRO A 41 3.34 -0.57 9.80
N SER A 42 2.51 -0.94 8.81
CA SER A 42 1.05 -0.86 8.91
C SER A 42 0.45 -1.71 10.03
N GLN A 43 1.17 -2.72 10.52
CA GLN A 43 0.75 -3.54 11.65
C GLN A 43 0.85 -2.79 12.99
N ALA A 44 1.60 -1.68 13.06
CA ALA A 44 1.81 -0.89 14.27
C ALA A 44 1.11 0.49 14.25
N PHE A 45 0.26 0.76 13.26
CA PHE A 45 -0.42 2.05 13.10
C PHE A 45 -1.49 2.33 14.17
N ASP A 46 -1.84 1.35 14.97
CA ASP A 46 -2.69 1.44 16.16
C ASP A 46 -1.90 1.44 17.49
N SER A 47 -0.56 1.47 17.41
CA SER A 47 0.35 1.43 18.57
C SER A 47 1.49 2.45 18.44
N TYR A 48 2.74 2.01 18.49
CA TYR A 48 3.93 2.89 18.56
C TYR A 48 4.25 3.61 17.24
N LEU A 49 3.57 3.27 16.14
CA LEU A 49 3.59 3.97 14.85
C LEU A 49 2.23 4.61 14.53
N SER A 50 1.47 5.04 15.55
CA SER A 50 0.22 5.79 15.34
C SER A 50 0.43 7.09 14.55
N ALA A 51 -0.66 7.65 14.00
CA ALA A 51 -0.60 8.87 13.20
C ALA A 51 0.12 10.01 13.92
N ASP A 52 -0.26 10.31 15.16
CA ASP A 52 0.31 11.39 15.95
C ASP A 52 1.80 11.16 16.23
N LEU A 53 2.19 9.91 16.52
CA LEU A 53 3.58 9.54 16.77
C LEU A 53 4.42 9.63 15.49
N LEU A 54 3.92 9.18 14.34
CA LEU A 54 4.61 9.32 13.06
C LEU A 54 4.79 10.79 12.65
N GLU A 55 3.80 11.64 12.92
CA GLU A 55 3.93 13.08 12.71
C GLU A 55 5.00 13.68 13.64
N GLN A 56 5.05 13.26 14.91
CA GLN A 56 6.09 13.65 15.85
C GLN A 56 7.49 13.19 15.40
N TYR A 57 7.65 11.91 15.04
CA TYR A 57 8.92 11.34 14.60
C TYR A 57 9.44 12.01 13.33
N ARG A 58 8.55 12.28 12.38
CA ARG A 58 8.88 13.04 11.16
C ARG A 58 9.37 14.43 11.50
N SER A 59 8.69 15.15 12.39
CA SER A 59 9.06 16.50 12.84
C SER A 59 10.43 16.54 13.53
N LEU A 60 10.71 15.54 14.39
CA LEU A 60 12.03 15.37 15.02
C LEU A 60 13.12 15.15 13.96
N MET A 61 12.86 14.29 12.97
CA MET A 61 13.83 14.02 11.90
C MET A 61 14.02 15.21 10.94
N ASP A 62 12.97 15.98 10.66
CA ASP A 62 13.08 17.24 9.91
C ASP A 62 13.95 18.26 10.66
N SER A 63 13.75 18.39 11.97
CA SER A 63 14.54 19.27 12.83
C SER A 63 16.00 18.82 12.94
N ALA A 64 16.22 17.50 13.07
CA ALA A 64 17.54 16.89 13.06
C ALA A 64 18.29 17.20 11.75
N GLU A 65 17.64 17.03 10.61
CA GLU A 65 18.24 17.27 9.30
C GLU A 65 18.58 18.75 9.09
N ALA A 66 17.67 19.65 9.48
CA ALA A 66 17.86 21.09 9.38
C ALA A 66 19.08 21.59 10.19
N ALA A 67 19.27 21.04 11.40
CA ALA A 67 20.35 21.41 12.32
C ALA A 67 21.76 21.13 11.77
N VAL A 68 21.89 20.27 10.75
CA VAL A 68 23.19 19.86 10.18
C VAL A 68 23.30 20.11 8.68
N SER A 69 22.41 20.94 8.12
CA SER A 69 22.36 21.24 6.67
C SER A 69 23.67 21.77 6.08
N ALA A 70 24.49 22.46 6.87
CA ALA A 70 25.81 22.95 6.46
C ALA A 70 26.96 21.95 6.66
N ALA A 71 26.73 20.81 7.32
CA ALA A 71 27.75 19.82 7.67
C ALA A 71 27.53 18.51 6.90
N ALA A 72 28.01 18.46 5.65
CA ALA A 72 27.69 17.39 4.69
C ALA A 72 27.89 15.95 5.22
N ASN A 73 28.95 15.70 5.99
CA ASN A 73 29.23 14.39 6.58
C ASN A 73 28.23 13.98 7.68
N ILE A 74 27.77 14.94 8.50
CA ILE A 74 26.77 14.68 9.55
C ILE A 74 25.37 14.61 8.92
N HIS A 75 25.10 15.45 7.92
CA HIS A 75 23.84 15.45 7.17
C HIS A 75 23.54 14.09 6.55
N GLY A 76 24.52 13.45 5.92
CA GLY A 76 24.37 12.08 5.39
C GLY A 76 24.01 11.04 6.46
N ARG A 77 24.59 11.14 7.66
CA ARG A 77 24.28 10.24 8.79
C ARG A 77 22.86 10.41 9.29
N VAL A 78 22.39 11.66 9.42
CA VAL A 78 21.02 11.96 9.85
C VAL A 78 20.01 11.45 8.82
N ARG A 79 20.27 11.67 7.53
CA ARG A 79 19.42 11.13 6.44
C ARG A 79 19.35 9.61 6.46
N ARG A 80 20.47 8.93 6.70
CA ARG A 80 20.47 7.46 6.84
C ARG A 80 19.67 7.00 8.06
N ALA A 81 19.83 7.66 9.21
CA ALA A 81 19.09 7.32 10.43
C ALA A 81 17.58 7.51 10.29
N ARG A 82 17.16 8.42 9.41
CA ARG A 82 15.77 8.74 9.12
C ARG A 82 15.03 7.69 8.29
N LEU A 83 15.73 6.82 7.55
CA LEU A 83 15.13 5.90 6.57
C LEU A 83 13.94 5.09 7.10
N SER A 84 14.04 4.58 8.34
CA SER A 84 12.95 3.80 8.95
C SER A 84 11.70 4.64 9.22
N VAL A 85 11.87 5.89 9.66
CA VAL A 85 10.78 6.85 9.85
C VAL A 85 10.18 7.23 8.50
N ASP A 86 11.00 7.52 7.51
CA ASP A 86 10.52 7.90 6.17
C ASP A 86 9.76 6.75 5.51
N PHE A 87 10.23 5.51 5.65
CA PHE A 87 9.50 4.33 5.18
C PHE A 87 8.13 4.19 5.88
N ALA A 88 8.09 4.27 7.21
CA ALA A 88 6.83 4.17 7.96
C ALA A 88 5.85 5.31 7.61
N VAL A 89 6.35 6.53 7.45
CA VAL A 89 5.56 7.71 7.05
C VAL A 89 5.01 7.54 5.64
N LEU A 90 5.81 7.04 4.70
CA LEU A 90 5.36 6.74 3.34
C LEU A 90 4.27 5.66 3.34
N GLU A 91 4.42 4.58 4.11
CA GLU A 91 3.37 3.56 4.24
C GLU A 91 2.10 4.10 4.93
N ALA A 92 2.24 4.99 5.91
CA ALA A 92 1.10 5.68 6.52
C ALA A 92 0.36 6.59 5.52
N CYS A 93 1.11 7.29 4.66
CA CYS A 93 0.52 8.09 3.58
C CYS A 93 -0.26 7.23 2.60
N ARG A 94 0.30 6.08 2.22
CA ARG A 94 -0.37 5.10 1.35
C ARG A 94 -1.69 4.62 1.95
N ARG A 95 -1.73 4.39 3.26
CA ARG A 95 -2.94 4.00 4.01
C ARG A 95 -3.86 5.15 4.39
N LYS A 96 -3.55 6.39 3.99
CA LYS A 96 -4.33 7.59 4.32
C LYS A 96 -4.64 7.66 5.83
N LEU A 97 -3.62 7.41 6.65
CA LEU A 97 -3.78 7.23 8.09
C LEU A 97 -4.34 8.48 8.79
N SER A 98 -4.00 9.66 8.27
CA SER A 98 -4.57 10.95 8.68
C SER A 98 -4.62 11.90 7.48
N ALA A 99 -5.22 13.08 7.64
CA ALA A 99 -5.10 14.13 6.62
C ALA A 99 -3.63 14.49 6.36
N GLY A 100 -2.82 14.57 7.42
CA GLY A 100 -1.38 14.87 7.40
C GLY A 100 -0.50 13.72 6.91
N LEU A 101 -1.01 12.49 6.92
CA LEU A 101 -0.36 11.28 6.44
C LEU A 101 -1.22 10.65 5.33
N SER A 102 -1.23 11.31 4.18
CA SER A 102 -1.97 10.87 2.99
C SER A 102 -1.15 11.11 1.71
N LEU A 103 -1.44 10.37 0.65
CA LEU A 103 -0.78 10.51 -0.65
C LEU A 103 -0.97 11.91 -1.29
N GLN A 104 -1.99 12.66 -0.86
CA GLN A 104 -2.26 14.03 -1.34
C GLN A 104 -1.33 15.08 -0.74
N GLN A 105 -0.48 14.70 0.23
CA GLN A 105 0.47 15.62 0.84
C GLN A 105 1.51 16.13 -0.17
N PRO A 106 1.70 17.45 -0.35
CA PRO A 106 2.62 18.00 -1.35
C PRO A 106 4.07 17.56 -1.19
N TRP A 107 4.48 17.22 0.03
CA TRP A 107 5.83 16.78 0.34
C TRP A 107 6.06 15.28 0.06
N ALA A 108 5.03 14.46 -0.11
CA ALA A 108 5.17 13.01 -0.23
C ALA A 108 6.01 12.57 -1.44
N PRO A 109 5.85 13.17 -2.65
CA PRO A 109 6.71 12.82 -3.79
C PRO A 109 8.19 13.16 -3.56
N ALA A 110 8.48 14.33 -2.97
CA ALA A 110 9.84 14.75 -2.64
C ALA A 110 10.48 13.86 -1.55
N ARG A 111 9.66 13.40 -0.59
CA ARG A 111 10.06 12.44 0.45
C ARG A 111 10.47 11.10 -0.16
N LEU A 112 9.68 10.57 -1.08
CA LEU A 112 10.00 9.34 -1.80
C LEU A 112 11.31 9.44 -2.60
N GLN A 113 11.51 10.56 -3.30
CA GLN A 113 12.77 10.80 -4.03
C GLN A 113 13.97 10.89 -3.08
N THR A 114 13.80 11.57 -1.95
CA THR A 114 14.85 11.66 -0.92
C THR A 114 15.18 10.28 -0.35
N PHE A 115 14.16 9.47 -0.04
CA PHE A 115 14.34 8.09 0.41
C PHE A 115 15.17 7.27 -0.60
N ALA A 116 14.81 7.32 -1.88
CA ALA A 116 15.52 6.63 -2.96
C ALA A 116 16.99 7.06 -3.04
N LEU A 117 17.26 8.37 -3.02
CA LEU A 117 18.60 8.93 -3.07
C LEU A 117 19.45 8.53 -1.86
N VAL A 118 18.86 8.52 -0.66
CA VAL A 118 19.56 8.11 0.56
C VAL A 118 19.91 6.62 0.50
N CYS A 119 19.00 5.76 0.03
CA CYS A 119 19.30 4.35 -0.18
C CYS A 119 20.44 4.16 -1.18
N GLN A 120 20.39 4.83 -2.34
CA GLN A 120 21.43 4.78 -3.36
C GLN A 120 22.80 5.21 -2.82
N ASN A 121 22.87 6.34 -2.11
CA ASN A 121 24.13 6.87 -1.56
C ASN A 121 24.73 6.01 -0.43
N ASN A 122 24.01 5.00 0.05
CA ASN A 122 24.44 4.10 1.12
C ASN A 122 24.47 2.63 0.68
N ASP A 123 24.42 2.35 -0.62
CA ASP A 123 24.42 1.00 -1.20
C ASP A 123 23.30 0.09 -0.64
N ILE A 124 22.15 0.69 -0.30
CA ILE A 124 20.96 -0.03 0.16
C ILE A 124 20.09 -0.32 -1.07
N THR A 125 20.07 -1.59 -1.49
CA THR A 125 19.40 -2.03 -2.71
C THR A 125 18.11 -2.82 -2.47
N LEU A 126 17.94 -3.37 -1.27
CA LEU A 126 16.81 -4.25 -0.91
C LEU A 126 15.93 -3.62 0.16
N MET A 127 14.62 -3.78 0.00
CA MET A 127 13.60 -3.47 0.99
C MET A 127 13.35 -4.64 1.95
N ASN A 128 13.59 -5.88 1.50
CA ASN A 128 13.45 -7.08 2.33
C ASN A 128 14.36 -8.23 1.84
N GLU A 129 14.47 -9.26 2.68
CA GLU A 129 15.27 -10.47 2.42
C GLU A 129 14.71 -11.35 1.28
N MET A 130 13.50 -11.05 0.79
CA MET A 130 12.84 -11.79 -0.30
C MET A 130 13.19 -11.25 -1.69
N GLY A 131 14.14 -10.31 -1.78
CA GLY A 131 14.62 -9.77 -3.04
C GLY A 131 13.78 -8.61 -3.61
N TYR A 132 12.84 -8.06 -2.83
CA TYR A 132 12.14 -6.84 -3.24
C TYR A 132 13.10 -5.65 -3.14
N THR A 133 13.34 -4.99 -4.26
CA THR A 133 14.36 -3.93 -4.38
C THR A 133 13.80 -2.55 -4.01
N VAL A 134 14.70 -1.63 -3.67
CA VAL A 134 14.35 -0.21 -3.46
C VAL A 134 13.78 0.41 -4.73
N GLU A 135 14.32 0.06 -5.90
CA GLU A 135 13.84 0.55 -7.19
C GLU A 135 12.38 0.15 -7.44
N GLU A 136 12.05 -1.13 -7.21
CA GLU A 136 10.68 -1.63 -7.35
C GLU A 136 9.73 -0.97 -6.35
N TYR A 137 10.18 -0.71 -5.12
CA TYR A 137 9.40 0.05 -4.14
C TYR A 137 9.10 1.47 -4.61
N VAL A 138 10.12 2.19 -5.05
CA VAL A 138 9.98 3.57 -5.52
C VAL A 138 9.08 3.63 -6.74
N GLN A 139 9.25 2.74 -7.72
CA GLN A 139 8.42 2.70 -8.92
C GLN A 139 6.95 2.35 -8.62
N ALA A 140 6.72 1.36 -7.74
CA ALA A 140 5.37 1.01 -7.32
C ALA A 140 4.69 2.15 -6.56
N TYR A 141 5.43 2.83 -5.67
CA TYR A 141 4.92 3.98 -4.92
C TYR A 141 4.62 5.16 -5.85
N GLN A 142 5.48 5.46 -6.83
CA GLN A 142 5.24 6.50 -7.84
C GLN A 142 3.97 6.24 -8.63
N THR A 143 3.79 5.02 -9.14
CA THR A 143 2.56 4.61 -9.84
C THR A 143 1.32 4.78 -8.95
N THR A 144 1.44 4.52 -7.64
CA THR A 144 0.35 4.74 -6.69
C THR A 144 0.08 6.23 -6.46
N LEU A 145 1.10 7.09 -6.35
CA LEU A 145 0.92 8.55 -6.28
C LEU A 145 0.19 9.09 -7.52
N GLU A 146 0.59 8.64 -8.71
CA GLU A 146 -0.03 9.05 -9.98
C GLU A 146 -1.51 8.65 -10.02
N ARG A 147 -1.85 7.42 -9.63
CA ARG A 147 -3.24 6.95 -9.55
C ARG A 147 -4.05 7.72 -8.50
N ALA A 148 -3.49 7.95 -7.32
CA ALA A 148 -4.15 8.66 -6.23
C ALA A 148 -4.37 10.15 -6.51
N ALA A 149 -3.66 10.73 -7.48
CA ALA A 149 -3.86 12.09 -7.95
C ALA A 149 -5.04 12.24 -8.92
N LEU A 150 -5.53 11.13 -9.49
CA LEU A 150 -6.69 11.15 -10.39
C LEU A 150 -7.99 11.25 -9.57
N PRO A 151 -9.04 11.89 -10.09
CA PRO A 151 -10.36 11.86 -9.45
C PRO A 151 -10.85 10.41 -9.35
N ASN A 152 -11.63 10.09 -8.31
CA ASN A 152 -12.27 8.79 -8.18
C ASN A 152 -13.74 8.97 -7.78
N LEU A 153 -14.67 8.64 -8.70
CA LEU A 153 -16.10 8.69 -8.47
C LEU A 153 -16.59 7.67 -7.43
N ALA A 154 -15.82 6.59 -7.22
CA ALA A 154 -16.11 5.56 -6.23
C ALA A 154 -15.56 5.89 -4.84
N ALA A 155 -14.75 6.95 -4.67
CA ALA A 155 -14.18 7.30 -3.37
C ALA A 155 -15.27 7.56 -2.31
N GLY A 156 -15.17 6.83 -1.19
CA GLY A 156 -16.10 6.87 -0.07
C GLY A 156 -17.49 6.29 -0.37
N LYS A 157 -17.69 5.65 -1.52
CA LYS A 157 -18.99 5.09 -1.91
C LYS A 157 -19.22 3.72 -1.27
N PRO A 158 -20.48 3.36 -0.98
CA PRO A 158 -20.78 2.06 -0.38
C PRO A 158 -20.53 0.92 -1.37
N VAL A 159 -19.93 -0.15 -0.85
CA VAL A 159 -19.59 -1.38 -1.58
C VAL A 159 -20.38 -2.56 -1.02
N THR A 160 -20.97 -3.36 -1.90
CA THR A 160 -21.61 -4.64 -1.58
C THR A 160 -20.77 -5.78 -2.12
N LEU A 161 -20.44 -6.76 -1.28
CA LEU A 161 -19.75 -7.97 -1.72
C LEU A 161 -20.77 -9.09 -2.00
N LEU A 162 -20.63 -9.73 -3.15
CA LEU A 162 -21.42 -10.91 -3.54
C LEU A 162 -20.69 -12.22 -3.20
N THR A 163 -19.40 -12.14 -2.90
CA THR A 163 -18.60 -13.24 -2.35
C THR A 163 -18.01 -12.85 -1.01
N LYS A 164 -17.72 -13.83 -0.14
CA LYS A 164 -17.27 -13.56 1.23
C LYS A 164 -15.76 -13.24 1.26
N PRO A 165 -15.32 -12.10 1.83
CA PRO A 165 -13.91 -11.85 2.10
C PRO A 165 -13.43 -12.64 3.32
N LYS A 166 -12.12 -12.67 3.58
CA LYS A 166 -11.55 -13.40 4.71
C LYS A 166 -10.33 -12.69 5.30
N LYS A 167 -10.29 -12.60 6.63
CA LYS A 167 -9.14 -12.24 7.50
C LYS A 167 -8.56 -10.83 7.37
N TYR A 168 -8.42 -10.28 6.17
CA TYR A 168 -7.68 -9.06 5.90
C TYR A 168 -8.62 -7.85 5.78
N ALA A 169 -8.08 -6.65 6.05
CA ALA A 169 -8.81 -5.38 6.10
C ALA A 169 -10.08 -5.41 6.98
N GLY A 170 -10.07 -6.23 8.04
CA GLY A 170 -11.24 -6.44 8.89
C GLY A 170 -12.46 -7.00 8.15
N GLU A 171 -12.25 -7.62 6.98
CA GLU A 171 -13.31 -8.12 6.10
C GLU A 171 -14.29 -7.02 5.64
N ASN A 172 -13.86 -5.74 5.70
CA ASN A 172 -14.70 -4.59 5.42
C ASN A 172 -14.71 -4.27 3.91
N PRO A 173 -15.88 -4.31 3.23
CA PRO A 173 -16.00 -3.94 1.81
C PRO A 173 -15.50 -2.53 1.48
N GLN A 174 -15.55 -1.61 2.46
CA GLN A 174 -15.14 -0.23 2.28
C GLN A 174 -13.65 -0.09 1.93
N ALA A 175 -12.82 -1.11 2.21
CA ALA A 175 -11.41 -1.14 1.80
C ALA A 175 -11.21 -1.02 0.27
N LEU A 176 -12.25 -1.27 -0.53
CA LEU A 176 -12.20 -1.06 -1.98
C LEU A 176 -12.49 0.39 -2.39
N THR A 177 -12.78 1.31 -1.47
CA THR A 177 -13.17 2.70 -1.80
C THR A 177 -12.85 3.71 -0.69
N ASP A 178 -11.98 3.38 0.27
CA ASP A 178 -11.64 4.26 1.40
C ASP A 178 -10.56 5.30 1.06
N GLY A 179 -9.94 5.18 -0.12
CA GLY A 179 -8.83 6.00 -0.57
C GLY A 179 -7.48 5.59 0.02
N ALA A 180 -7.41 4.41 0.66
CA ALA A 180 -6.17 3.80 1.12
C ALA A 180 -5.71 2.74 0.11
N PHE A 181 -4.42 2.76 -0.23
CA PHE A 181 -3.86 1.90 -1.26
C PHE A 181 -3.04 0.75 -0.68
N GLY A 182 -2.99 -0.33 -1.45
CA GLY A 182 -2.21 -1.53 -1.25
C GLY A 182 -0.70 -1.31 -1.33
N GLY A 183 0.05 -1.96 -0.44
CA GLY A 183 1.52 -2.04 -0.48
C GLY A 183 2.04 -3.38 -1.01
N ALA A 184 3.35 -3.53 -1.11
CA ALA A 184 3.98 -4.81 -1.49
C ALA A 184 3.82 -5.91 -0.42
N SER A 185 3.38 -5.54 0.78
CA SER A 185 3.00 -6.44 1.86
C SER A 185 1.50 -6.72 1.84
N PHE A 186 1.10 -7.97 2.04
CA PHE A 186 -0.32 -8.36 2.15
C PHE A 186 -0.98 -7.84 3.45
N TYR A 187 -0.23 -7.25 4.38
CA TYR A 187 -0.76 -6.54 5.55
C TYR A 187 -1.18 -5.09 5.24
N ALA A 188 -0.71 -4.53 4.12
CA ALA A 188 -0.89 -3.12 3.78
C ALA A 188 -2.20 -2.88 3.00
N ASN A 189 -3.35 -2.89 3.68
CA ASN A 189 -4.67 -2.48 3.15
C ASN A 189 -5.23 -3.27 1.96
N TRP A 190 -5.22 -4.60 2.05
CA TRP A 190 -5.81 -5.45 1.02
C TRP A 190 -7.06 -6.15 1.51
N LEU A 191 -8.12 -6.15 0.70
CA LEU A 191 -9.29 -7.01 0.93
C LEU A 191 -9.03 -8.39 0.30
N GLY A 192 -8.98 -9.42 1.14
CA GLY A 192 -8.61 -10.78 0.75
C GLY A 192 -9.81 -11.71 0.56
N PHE A 193 -9.76 -12.58 -0.45
CA PHE A 193 -10.72 -13.64 -0.76
C PHE A 193 -9.96 -14.96 -0.90
N GLU A 194 -10.39 -16.04 -0.25
CA GLU A 194 -9.67 -17.33 -0.25
C GLU A 194 -10.56 -18.44 -0.81
N GLY A 195 -10.12 -19.08 -1.89
CA GLY A 195 -10.84 -20.19 -2.51
C GLY A 195 -12.15 -19.78 -3.18
N ASN A 196 -12.32 -18.49 -3.47
CA ASN A 196 -13.44 -17.91 -4.20
C ASN A 196 -13.00 -16.71 -5.03
N ASP A 197 -13.87 -16.29 -5.95
CA ASP A 197 -13.68 -15.08 -6.74
C ASP A 197 -13.93 -13.82 -5.89
N LEU A 198 -13.38 -12.69 -6.32
CA LEU A 198 -13.83 -11.37 -5.84
C LEU A 198 -14.99 -10.92 -6.72
N ILE A 199 -16.16 -10.77 -6.13
CA ILE A 199 -17.33 -10.19 -6.81
C ILE A 199 -17.89 -9.08 -5.94
N ALA A 200 -17.84 -7.84 -6.43
CA ALA A 200 -18.25 -6.65 -5.69
C ALA A 200 -19.05 -5.68 -6.57
N GLU A 201 -19.92 -4.91 -5.93
CA GLU A 201 -20.69 -3.84 -6.54
C GLU A 201 -20.47 -2.53 -5.78
N VAL A 202 -20.34 -1.41 -6.48
CA VAL A 202 -20.26 -0.06 -5.90
C VAL A 202 -21.44 0.79 -6.37
N ASP A 203 -22.10 1.51 -5.45
CA ASP A 203 -23.15 2.50 -5.76
C ASP A 203 -22.55 3.91 -5.73
N LEU A 204 -22.43 4.56 -6.90
CA LEU A 204 -21.94 5.92 -7.03
C LEU A 204 -22.87 6.98 -6.39
N GLY A 205 -24.08 6.58 -5.99
CA GLY A 205 -25.11 7.37 -5.33
C GLY A 205 -26.07 8.07 -6.29
N ALA A 206 -25.62 8.35 -7.52
CA ALA A 206 -26.42 8.90 -8.60
C ALA A 206 -25.84 8.45 -9.94
N VAL A 207 -26.61 8.61 -11.03
CA VAL A 207 -26.09 8.36 -12.39
C VAL A 207 -24.98 9.38 -12.70
N GLN A 208 -23.78 8.87 -12.94
CA GLN A 208 -22.59 9.62 -13.32
C GLN A 208 -22.10 9.19 -14.71
N ARG A 209 -21.37 10.07 -15.38
CA ARG A 209 -20.64 9.74 -16.60
C ARG A 209 -19.34 9.02 -16.21
N VAL A 210 -19.12 7.83 -16.76
CA VAL A 210 -17.95 6.98 -16.47
C VAL A 210 -17.32 6.52 -17.78
N ALA A 211 -16.00 6.56 -17.89
CA ALA A 211 -15.19 6.14 -19.04
C ALA A 211 -13.99 5.25 -18.66
N HIS A 212 -13.70 5.08 -17.36
CA HIS A 212 -12.64 4.22 -16.88
C HIS A 212 -13.03 3.49 -15.60
N THR A 213 -12.55 2.25 -15.45
CA THR A 213 -12.64 1.50 -14.20
C THR A 213 -11.41 0.61 -14.03
N GLY A 214 -10.97 0.38 -12.80
CA GLY A 214 -9.87 -0.54 -12.53
C GLY A 214 -9.53 -0.70 -11.06
N MET A 215 -8.76 -1.74 -10.77
CA MET A 215 -8.30 -2.10 -9.42
C MET A 215 -6.88 -2.64 -9.48
N ALA A 216 -6.09 -2.46 -8.41
CA ALA A 216 -4.82 -3.17 -8.27
C ALA A 216 -5.03 -4.49 -7.54
N PHE A 217 -4.17 -5.46 -7.89
CA PHE A 217 -4.11 -6.76 -7.26
C PHE A 217 -2.69 -7.04 -6.80
N LEU A 218 -2.57 -7.73 -5.67
CA LEU A 218 -1.30 -8.19 -5.14
C LEU A 218 -1.02 -9.62 -5.60
N GLN A 219 0.25 -9.92 -5.85
CA GLN A 219 0.75 -11.28 -5.95
C GLN A 219 1.86 -11.48 -4.92
N VAL A 220 1.72 -12.55 -4.14
CA VAL A 220 2.73 -13.05 -3.20
C VAL A 220 2.76 -14.58 -3.35
N VAL A 221 3.57 -15.07 -4.31
CA VAL A 221 3.56 -16.47 -4.75
C VAL A 221 3.75 -17.42 -3.55
N ASN A 222 4.73 -17.12 -2.70
CA ASN A 222 5.04 -17.92 -1.50
C ASN A 222 3.86 -18.06 -0.52
N HIS A 223 2.94 -17.09 -0.52
CA HIS A 223 1.74 -17.05 0.32
C HIS A 223 0.46 -17.42 -0.43
N ILE A 224 0.57 -18.01 -1.63
CA ILE A 224 -0.57 -18.49 -2.42
C ILE A 224 -1.53 -17.34 -2.78
N VAL A 225 -1.01 -16.11 -2.85
CA VAL A 225 -1.71 -14.92 -3.33
C VAL A 225 -1.34 -14.73 -4.79
N PHE A 226 -2.31 -14.84 -5.69
CA PHE A 226 -2.08 -14.79 -7.13
C PHE A 226 -2.95 -13.71 -7.76
N PHE A 227 -2.47 -13.16 -8.87
CA PHE A 227 -3.31 -12.31 -9.71
C PHE A 227 -4.55 -13.09 -10.19
N PRO A 228 -5.69 -12.40 -10.39
CA PRO A 228 -6.85 -13.01 -11.01
C PRO A 228 -6.50 -13.50 -12.43
N VAL A 229 -7.22 -14.50 -12.92
CA VAL A 229 -7.07 -15.01 -14.30
C VAL A 229 -7.52 -13.94 -15.31
N GLU A 230 -8.63 -13.28 -14.99
CA GLU A 230 -9.16 -12.12 -15.69
C GLU A 230 -10.01 -11.29 -14.72
N VAL A 231 -10.25 -10.03 -15.09
CA VAL A 231 -11.17 -9.14 -14.38
C VAL A 231 -12.22 -8.62 -15.35
N GLU A 232 -13.49 -8.90 -15.06
CA GLU A 232 -14.63 -8.42 -15.83
C GLU A 232 -15.34 -7.27 -15.11
N TYR A 233 -15.71 -6.26 -15.87
CA TYR A 233 -16.43 -5.09 -15.38
C TYR A 233 -17.80 -4.94 -16.03
N TRP A 234 -18.76 -4.49 -15.23
CA TRP A 234 -20.14 -4.27 -15.63
C TRP A 234 -20.64 -2.94 -15.07
N TYR A 235 -21.67 -2.36 -15.69
CA TYR A 235 -22.33 -1.14 -15.24
C TYR A 235 -23.85 -1.25 -15.29
N ALA A 236 -24.55 -0.50 -14.45
CA ALA A 236 -26.00 -0.38 -14.48
C ALA A 236 -26.48 1.04 -14.13
N GLY A 237 -27.68 1.40 -14.60
CA GLY A 237 -28.41 2.59 -14.17
C GLY A 237 -29.26 2.30 -12.93
N GLU A 238 -30.30 3.11 -12.69
CA GLU A 238 -31.20 2.91 -11.54
C GLU A 238 -32.01 1.61 -11.60
N ASP A 239 -32.20 1.06 -12.79
CA ASP A 239 -32.89 -0.22 -13.04
C ASP A 239 -32.10 -1.46 -12.57
N LYS A 240 -30.83 -1.28 -12.17
CA LYS A 240 -29.88 -2.35 -11.81
C LYS A 240 -29.74 -3.45 -12.88
N GLN A 241 -30.04 -3.15 -14.15
CA GLN A 241 -29.79 -4.08 -15.24
C GLN A 241 -28.33 -3.95 -15.70
N PHE A 242 -27.49 -4.86 -15.19
CA PHE A 242 -26.06 -4.86 -15.51
C PHE A 242 -25.77 -5.21 -16.96
N LYS A 243 -24.95 -4.38 -17.61
CA LYS A 243 -24.43 -4.56 -18.97
C LYS A 243 -22.90 -4.66 -18.91
N PRO A 244 -22.27 -5.47 -19.77
CA PRO A 244 -20.82 -5.65 -19.73
C PRO A 244 -20.13 -4.37 -20.23
N LEU A 245 -19.05 -3.97 -19.54
CA LEU A 245 -18.10 -2.97 -20.01
C LEU A 245 -16.96 -3.64 -20.80
N GLY A 246 -16.49 -4.79 -20.30
CA GLY A 246 -15.40 -5.54 -20.91
C GLY A 246 -14.62 -6.37 -19.90
N LYS A 247 -13.57 -7.03 -20.39
CA LYS A 247 -12.68 -7.92 -19.63
C LYS A 247 -11.23 -7.51 -19.80
N VAL A 248 -10.45 -7.63 -18.75
CA VAL A 248 -8.99 -7.48 -18.74
C VAL A 248 -8.37 -8.83 -18.41
N ALA A 249 -7.77 -9.48 -19.40
CA ALA A 249 -7.05 -10.73 -19.20
C ALA A 249 -5.75 -10.49 -18.42
N ASN A 250 -5.32 -11.44 -17.60
CA ASN A 250 -4.06 -11.36 -16.90
C ASN A 250 -2.87 -11.45 -17.86
N PRO A 251 -2.05 -10.37 -18.00
CA PRO A 251 -0.89 -10.39 -18.88
C PRO A 251 0.31 -11.14 -18.29
N ARG A 252 0.23 -11.52 -17.00
CA ARG A 252 1.29 -12.19 -16.23
C ARG A 252 0.70 -13.45 -15.57
N PRO A 253 0.30 -14.47 -16.35
CA PRO A 253 -0.20 -15.71 -15.78
C PRO A 253 0.83 -16.34 -14.83
N LEU A 254 0.33 -17.10 -13.85
CA LEU A 254 1.18 -17.73 -12.84
C LEU A 254 2.03 -18.84 -13.47
N GLU A 255 3.35 -18.72 -13.31
CA GLU A 255 4.38 -19.64 -13.78
C GLU A 255 5.40 -19.92 -12.67
N ARG A 256 6.23 -20.96 -12.83
CA ARG A 256 7.25 -21.33 -11.84
C ARG A 256 8.29 -20.22 -11.57
N GLN A 257 8.51 -19.36 -12.55
CA GLN A 257 9.46 -18.25 -12.50
C GLN A 257 8.76 -16.90 -12.27
N SER A 258 7.46 -16.90 -11.97
CA SER A 258 6.74 -15.68 -11.64
C SER A 258 7.43 -14.97 -10.48
N LYS A 259 7.46 -13.64 -10.58
CA LYS A 259 7.96 -12.78 -9.52
C LYS A 259 7.20 -13.06 -8.23
N VAL A 260 7.94 -13.22 -7.13
CA VAL A 260 7.37 -13.59 -5.83
C VAL A 260 6.42 -12.51 -5.33
N ASN A 261 6.89 -11.26 -5.24
CA ASN A 261 6.11 -10.09 -4.85
C ASN A 261 5.87 -9.19 -6.05
N ASP A 262 4.63 -9.04 -6.47
CA ASP A 262 4.28 -8.18 -7.60
C ASP A 262 2.94 -7.49 -7.36
N LEU A 263 2.74 -6.36 -8.04
CA LEU A 263 1.50 -5.59 -8.00
C LEU A 263 1.14 -5.21 -9.43
N PHE A 264 -0.10 -5.48 -9.81
CA PHE A 264 -0.56 -5.17 -11.15
C PHE A 264 -1.93 -4.51 -11.14
N TYR A 265 -2.09 -3.48 -11.98
CA TYR A 265 -3.34 -2.73 -12.12
C TYR A 265 -4.12 -3.27 -13.33
N PHE A 266 -5.31 -3.80 -13.07
CA PHE A 266 -6.24 -4.25 -14.09
C PHE A 266 -7.19 -3.10 -14.40
N GLY A 267 -6.81 -2.27 -15.36
CA GLY A 267 -7.59 -1.11 -15.79
C GLY A 267 -8.27 -1.33 -17.13
N LEU A 268 -9.45 -0.72 -17.30
CA LEU A 268 -10.22 -0.75 -18.54
C LEU A 268 -10.69 0.67 -18.88
N ASP A 269 -10.25 1.17 -20.03
CA ASP A 269 -10.81 2.36 -20.68
C ASP A 269 -11.92 1.94 -21.67
N PHE A 270 -13.00 2.71 -21.74
CA PHE A 270 -14.15 2.42 -22.61
C PHE A 270 -14.85 3.70 -23.06
N ALA A 271 -15.73 3.56 -24.06
CA ALA A 271 -16.57 4.67 -24.49
C ALA A 271 -17.47 5.14 -23.32
N PRO A 272 -17.57 6.45 -23.03
CA PRO A 272 -18.29 6.93 -21.86
C PRO A 272 -19.73 6.42 -21.76
N VAL A 273 -20.12 5.91 -20.59
CA VAL A 273 -21.47 5.44 -20.27
C VAL A 273 -22.06 6.24 -19.11
N GLN A 274 -23.39 6.19 -18.98
CA GLN A 274 -24.10 6.70 -17.81
C GLN A 274 -24.35 5.53 -16.85
N ALA A 275 -23.75 5.57 -15.66
CA ALA A 275 -23.81 4.50 -14.67
C ALA A 275 -24.06 5.05 -13.27
N ARG A 276 -24.89 4.35 -12.49
CA ARG A 276 -24.98 4.54 -11.04
C ARG A 276 -24.27 3.40 -10.29
N TYR A 277 -24.38 2.18 -10.80
CA TYR A 277 -23.74 1.02 -10.22
C TYR A 277 -22.63 0.51 -11.13
N LEU A 278 -21.51 0.09 -10.55
CA LEU A 278 -20.54 -0.76 -11.21
C LEU A 278 -20.44 -2.09 -10.49
N LYS A 279 -20.14 -3.14 -11.23
CA LYS A 279 -19.85 -4.48 -10.72
C LYS A 279 -18.53 -4.97 -11.28
N VAL A 280 -17.73 -5.63 -10.44
CA VAL A 280 -16.48 -6.27 -10.80
C VAL A 280 -16.57 -7.77 -10.48
N HIS A 281 -15.97 -8.58 -11.34
CA HIS A 281 -15.72 -10.00 -11.11
C HIS A 281 -14.25 -10.29 -11.43
N ALA A 282 -13.42 -10.49 -10.41
CA ALA A 282 -12.06 -10.95 -10.57
C ALA A 282 -12.00 -12.46 -10.32
N GLN A 283 -11.64 -13.21 -11.37
CA GLN A 283 -11.66 -14.67 -11.34
C GLN A 283 -10.41 -15.23 -10.65
N SER A 284 -10.61 -16.04 -9.61
CA SER A 284 -9.53 -16.72 -8.89
C SER A 284 -9.05 -17.96 -9.64
N LEU A 285 -7.77 -18.30 -9.46
CA LEU A 285 -7.24 -19.62 -9.81
C LEU A 285 -7.87 -20.75 -8.97
N GLN A 286 -8.61 -20.40 -7.90
CA GLN A 286 -9.29 -21.29 -6.95
C GLN A 286 -8.33 -22.13 -6.11
N GLN A 287 -7.46 -22.92 -6.75
CA GLN A 287 -6.50 -23.81 -6.09
C GLN A 287 -5.11 -23.63 -6.69
N ALA A 288 -4.08 -23.72 -5.84
CA ALA A 288 -2.71 -23.58 -6.31
C ALA A 288 -2.33 -24.77 -7.21
N PRO A 289 -1.60 -24.52 -8.31
CA PRO A 289 -1.28 -25.55 -9.28
C PRO A 289 -0.37 -26.63 -8.69
N TRP A 290 -0.40 -27.84 -9.26
CA TRP A 290 0.31 -29.02 -8.78
C TRP A 290 1.82 -28.83 -8.57
N TRP A 291 2.42 -27.87 -9.28
CA TRP A 291 3.84 -27.60 -9.24
C TRP A 291 4.25 -26.62 -8.13
N HIS A 292 3.29 -25.96 -7.50
CA HIS A 292 3.51 -24.98 -6.43
C HIS A 292 3.64 -25.67 -5.07
N HIS A 293 4.41 -25.12 -4.13
CA HIS A 293 4.56 -25.74 -2.79
C HIS A 293 3.24 -25.81 -2.01
N GLY A 294 2.32 -24.91 -2.32
CA GLY A 294 0.95 -24.92 -1.79
C GLY A 294 -0.07 -25.71 -2.62
N ALA A 295 0.35 -26.62 -3.50
CA ALA A 295 -0.53 -27.34 -4.43
C ALA A 295 -1.83 -27.86 -3.80
N GLY A 296 -2.97 -27.60 -4.46
CA GLY A 296 -4.30 -28.01 -4.01
C GLY A 296 -4.91 -27.18 -2.88
N LEU A 297 -4.14 -26.31 -2.21
CA LEU A 297 -4.65 -25.36 -1.24
C LEU A 297 -5.40 -24.21 -1.94
N PRO A 298 -6.40 -23.60 -1.28
CA PRO A 298 -7.17 -22.51 -1.86
C PRO A 298 -6.29 -21.26 -2.12
N CYS A 299 -6.50 -20.64 -3.28
CA CYS A 299 -5.81 -19.41 -3.68
C CYS A 299 -6.42 -18.17 -3.04
N TRP A 300 -5.56 -17.20 -2.79
CA TRP A 300 -5.97 -15.87 -2.37
C TRP A 300 -6.04 -14.91 -3.57
N ILE A 301 -7.11 -14.10 -3.62
CA ILE A 301 -7.17 -12.84 -4.37
C ILE A 301 -7.10 -11.70 -3.36
N PHE A 302 -6.25 -10.72 -3.64
CA PHE A 302 -6.09 -9.50 -2.86
C PHE A 302 -6.30 -8.31 -3.78
N ALA A 303 -7.24 -7.44 -3.44
CA ALA A 303 -7.51 -6.21 -4.18
C ALA A 303 -7.58 -5.01 -3.24
N ASP A 304 -7.19 -3.85 -3.75
CA ASP A 304 -7.32 -2.55 -3.11
C ASP A 304 -8.18 -1.62 -3.99
N GLU A 305 -8.42 -0.41 -3.47
CA GLU A 305 -9.02 0.76 -4.11
C GLU A 305 -9.54 0.58 -5.56
N TRP A 306 -10.86 0.65 -5.69
CA TRP A 306 -11.57 0.66 -6.96
C TRP A 306 -11.63 2.08 -7.51
N LEU A 307 -10.90 2.29 -8.60
CA LEU A 307 -10.82 3.57 -9.29
C LEU A 307 -11.87 3.63 -10.40
N VAL A 308 -12.75 4.64 -10.36
CA VAL A 308 -13.82 4.88 -11.34
C VAL A 308 -13.77 6.34 -11.78
N ARG A 309 -13.75 6.60 -13.09
CA ARG A 309 -13.66 7.96 -13.68
C ARG A 309 -14.53 8.11 -14.91
#